data_AF-A0A3Q4HJK8-F1
#
_entry.id   AF-A0A3Q4HJK8-F1
#
_cell.length_a   1.000
_cell.length_b   1.000
_cell.length_c   1.000
_cell.angle_alpha   90.00
_cell.angle_beta   90.00
_cell.angle_gamma   90.00
#
_symmetry.space_group_name_H-M   'P 1'
#
loop_
_entity.id
_entity.type
_entity.pdbx_description
1 polymer ?
#
loop_
_entity_poly.entity_id
_entity_poly.type
_entity_poly.pdbx_seq_one_letter_code
_entity_poly.pdbx_strand_id
1 'polypeptide(L)'
;MSMFSTGILVLTSPLHTLPLRIAPVLSSAAQRVERTLYVHLHPGLNLGSGSQPRPVFIPPAVDLSNLITRLYSNAADVCGHLDVCVLLTNVRTQSVACSGATTPNGPFPTPQALSNSPEVVLTDFAPQDPGQTHQVTQCLQSYTGHCYACRPGLPSVLLHPELMKLQEEDVPEAQQEKAEPLQTYNDVVVGGTFDRLHGAHKTLLSISCLLANRRFLIGLCDHAMLKKKVLKELIEPYSVRVQRLQEFLQDIKPSLQVEVVPLDDPFGVSIVDPLLECIVVSEETRKGGEAVNKKRIENGLPALVLHEIQLLKDAHHTEIEEEKISSSSLRARLLGTLLTPPKDNTHLPPLPYVIGLTGGSGSGKSAIAKQLEALGAVWIDCDKLGHEVYQPDAAAYHRVLEEFGSDLLNEDKTINRRALGRKVFGNQERLKALTDIVWPEIALIVQKRINQARDEDKQVCVVDAAVLLEAKWQNLVHEVWVTIIPEEEAVLRITERDGVTTEDALRRLQSQWPNSKQVEHANVVLGTLWEPEVTRKQVLKAWNLLQKRIQQKHEGH
;
A
#
# COMPACT_ATOMS: atom_id res chain seq x y z
N MET A 1 -1.94 14.90 26.46
CA MET A 1 -2.70 13.69 26.84
C MET A 1 -2.19 12.55 25.98
N SER A 2 -2.04 11.34 26.53
CA SER A 2 -1.69 10.16 25.73
C SER A 2 -2.78 9.90 24.70
N MET A 3 -2.42 9.69 23.42
CA MET A 3 -3.37 9.26 22.40
C MET A 3 -3.77 7.80 22.65
N PHE A 4 -5.00 7.46 22.26
CA PHE A 4 -5.49 6.08 22.23
C PHE A 4 -5.09 5.43 20.90
N SER A 5 -4.75 4.14 20.91
CA SER A 5 -4.43 3.44 19.66
C SER A 5 -5.66 3.31 18.77
N THR A 6 -6.80 2.97 19.37
CA THR A 6 -8.04 2.67 18.65
C THR A 6 -9.23 3.38 19.30
N GLY A 7 -10.04 4.06 18.50
CA GLY A 7 -11.25 4.73 18.95
C GLY A 7 -12.49 4.34 18.15
N ILE A 8 -13.66 4.55 18.74
CA ILE A 8 -14.94 4.47 18.04
C ILE A 8 -15.68 5.80 18.13
N LEU A 9 -15.96 6.40 16.99
CA LEU A 9 -16.72 7.64 16.84
C LEU A 9 -18.19 7.30 16.55
N VAL A 10 -19.07 7.60 17.50
CA VAL A 10 -20.52 7.50 17.34
C VAL A 10 -21.05 8.82 16.82
N LEU A 11 -21.41 8.86 15.54
CA LEU A 11 -22.02 10.01 14.88
C LEU A 11 -23.53 10.03 15.11
N THR A 12 -23.98 11.04 15.82
CA THR A 12 -25.33 11.23 16.33
C THR A 12 -26.06 12.39 15.68
N SER A 13 -25.34 13.35 15.06
CA SER A 13 -25.99 14.46 14.36
C SER A 13 -26.92 13.96 13.26
N PRO A 14 -28.03 14.67 12.96
CA PRO A 14 -28.91 14.32 11.86
C PRO A 14 -28.18 14.23 10.51
N LEU A 15 -28.60 13.32 9.62
CA LEU A 15 -27.96 13.06 8.32
C LEU A 15 -27.76 14.31 7.46
N HIS A 16 -28.70 15.26 7.46
CA HIS A 16 -28.60 16.49 6.67
C HIS A 16 -27.54 17.47 7.22
N THR A 17 -27.25 17.43 8.52
CA THR A 17 -26.23 18.30 9.16
C THR A 17 -24.82 17.70 9.16
N LEU A 18 -24.74 16.36 9.14
CA LEU A 18 -23.47 15.64 9.25
C LEU A 18 -22.44 16.07 8.20
N PRO A 19 -22.77 16.23 6.90
CA PRO A 19 -21.79 16.60 5.90
C PRO A 19 -20.99 17.87 6.17
N LEU A 20 -21.59 18.86 6.83
CA LEU A 20 -20.91 20.11 7.20
C LEU A 20 -19.99 19.94 8.41
N ARG A 21 -20.15 18.86 9.17
CA ARG A 21 -19.45 18.60 10.45
C ARG A 21 -18.42 17.49 10.37
N ILE A 22 -18.39 16.69 9.29
CA ILE A 22 -17.45 15.56 9.15
C ILE A 22 -16.00 15.99 9.33
N ALA A 23 -15.53 16.96 8.56
CA ALA A 23 -14.14 17.41 8.61
C ALA A 23 -13.70 17.82 10.03
N PRO A 24 -14.38 18.76 10.71
CA PRO A 24 -13.94 19.17 12.04
C PRO A 24 -14.10 18.07 13.10
N VAL A 25 -15.11 17.19 12.98
CA VAL A 25 -15.25 16.03 13.88
C VAL A 25 -14.09 15.05 13.69
N LEU A 26 -13.71 14.74 12.45
CA LEU A 26 -12.56 13.88 12.15
C LEU A 26 -11.25 14.50 12.61
N SER A 27 -11.06 15.82 12.44
CA SER A 27 -9.90 16.56 12.97
C SER A 27 -9.76 16.38 14.48
N SER A 28 -10.86 16.56 15.22
CA SER A 28 -10.85 16.45 16.69
C SER A 28 -10.64 15.00 17.13
N ALA A 29 -11.25 14.03 16.45
CA ALA A 29 -11.02 12.61 16.70
C ALA A 29 -9.55 12.21 16.48
N ALA A 30 -8.91 12.75 15.44
CA ALA A 30 -7.50 12.47 15.12
C ALA A 30 -6.49 13.05 16.11
N GLN A 31 -6.91 13.98 16.98
CA GLN A 31 -6.07 14.42 18.10
C GLN A 31 -6.10 13.45 19.29
N ARG A 32 -7.05 12.50 19.30
CA ARG A 32 -7.27 11.54 20.39
C ARG A 32 -6.89 10.11 20.03
N VAL A 33 -6.88 9.78 18.73
CA VAL A 33 -6.66 8.42 18.21
C VAL A 33 -5.45 8.42 17.30
N GLU A 34 -4.61 7.39 17.37
CA GLU A 34 -3.35 7.32 16.61
C GLU A 34 -3.38 6.33 15.44
N ARG A 35 -4.14 5.21 15.53
CA ARG A 35 -4.10 4.15 14.52
C ARG A 35 -5.45 3.92 13.83
N THR A 36 -6.46 3.47 14.56
CA THR A 36 -7.73 3.01 13.95
C THR A 36 -8.91 3.78 14.51
N LEU A 37 -9.73 4.36 13.63
CA LEU A 37 -10.95 5.07 14.00
C LEU A 37 -12.16 4.39 13.34
N TYR A 38 -12.90 3.66 14.16
CA TYR A 38 -14.19 3.12 13.76
C TYR A 38 -15.25 4.22 13.78
N VAL A 39 -16.11 4.28 12.77
CA VAL A 39 -17.21 5.25 12.70
C VAL A 39 -18.52 4.51 12.72
N HIS A 40 -19.29 4.67 13.80
CA HIS A 40 -20.63 4.11 13.96
C HIS A 40 -21.67 5.20 13.70
N LEU A 41 -22.60 4.95 12.78
CA LEU A 41 -23.64 5.89 12.40
C LEU A 41 -24.94 5.60 13.17
N HIS A 42 -25.39 6.55 13.98
CA HIS A 42 -26.74 6.54 14.56
C HIS A 42 -27.34 7.96 14.54
N PRO A 43 -27.67 8.49 13.34
CA PRO A 43 -28.19 9.84 13.18
C PRO A 43 -29.49 10.03 13.96
N GLY A 44 -29.58 11.11 14.74
CA GLY A 44 -30.72 11.40 15.59
C GLY A 44 -30.69 10.73 16.97
N LEU A 45 -29.62 10.01 17.32
CA LEU A 45 -29.45 9.43 18.65
C LEU A 45 -29.43 10.54 19.72
N ASN A 46 -30.41 10.51 20.62
CA ASN A 46 -30.46 11.43 21.75
C ASN A 46 -29.85 10.79 22.99
N LEU A 47 -28.76 11.36 23.50
CA LEU A 47 -28.06 10.89 24.71
C LEU A 47 -28.43 11.68 25.97
N GLY A 48 -29.19 12.78 25.84
CA GLY A 48 -29.55 13.68 26.94
C GLY A 48 -30.90 13.37 27.60
N SER A 49 -31.73 12.50 27.02
CA SER A 49 -33.11 12.27 27.49
C SER A 49 -33.25 11.41 28.76
N GLY A 50 -32.14 11.01 29.39
CA GLY A 50 -32.10 10.19 30.61
C GLY A 50 -32.56 8.74 30.48
N SER A 51 -33.16 8.35 29.34
CA SER A 51 -33.39 6.96 28.97
C SER A 51 -32.11 6.30 28.43
N GLN A 52 -31.91 5.02 28.71
CA GLN A 52 -30.80 4.28 28.09
C GLN A 52 -31.11 4.03 26.61
N PRO A 53 -30.33 4.60 25.67
CA PRO A 53 -30.54 4.38 24.26
C PRO A 53 -30.24 2.93 23.89
N ARG A 54 -31.06 2.35 23.01
CA ARG A 54 -30.83 1.01 22.46
C ARG A 54 -30.39 1.11 21.00
N PRO A 55 -29.54 0.18 20.53
CA PRO A 55 -29.21 0.10 19.11
C PRO A 55 -30.45 -0.22 18.27
N VAL A 56 -30.58 0.42 17.12
CA VAL A 56 -31.69 0.22 16.17
C VAL A 56 -31.16 0.01 14.76
N PHE A 57 -31.94 -0.68 13.93
CA PHE A 57 -31.63 -0.80 12.51
C PHE A 57 -31.93 0.50 11.77
N ILE A 58 -31.05 0.86 10.83
CA ILE A 58 -31.21 1.98 9.90
C ILE A 58 -31.37 1.41 8.49
N PRO A 59 -32.33 1.88 7.67
CA PRO A 59 -32.47 1.41 6.29
C PRO A 59 -31.33 1.95 5.40
N PRO A 60 -30.90 1.18 4.38
CA PRO A 60 -30.08 1.71 3.30
C PRO A 60 -30.76 2.88 2.59
N ALA A 61 -30.05 3.99 2.44
CA ALA A 61 -30.55 5.20 1.78
C ALA A 61 -29.45 5.85 0.94
N VAL A 62 -29.85 6.62 -0.08
CA VAL A 62 -28.91 7.35 -0.96
C VAL A 62 -28.03 8.30 -0.15
N ASP A 63 -28.61 9.02 0.82
CA ASP A 63 -27.88 9.94 1.70
C ASP A 63 -26.80 9.23 2.53
N LEU A 64 -27.05 7.98 2.92
CA LEU A 64 -26.09 7.18 3.67
C LEU A 64 -24.88 6.80 2.79
N SER A 65 -25.14 6.42 1.54
CA SER A 65 -24.08 6.18 0.55
C SER A 65 -23.22 7.44 0.33
N ASN A 66 -23.87 8.58 0.14
CA ASN A 66 -23.20 9.88 -0.01
C ASN A 66 -22.37 10.27 1.23
N LEU A 67 -22.89 9.99 2.42
CA LEU A 67 -22.21 10.23 3.69
C LEU A 67 -20.95 9.38 3.82
N ILE A 68 -21.01 8.08 3.48
CA ILE A 68 -19.85 7.18 3.49
C ILE A 68 -18.75 7.68 2.56
N THR A 69 -19.09 8.09 1.35
CA THR A 69 -18.15 8.66 0.39
C THR A 69 -17.48 9.93 0.95
N ARG A 70 -18.26 10.82 1.56
CA ARG A 70 -17.72 12.04 2.19
C ARG A 70 -16.83 11.73 3.40
N LEU A 71 -17.19 10.76 4.23
CA LEU A 71 -16.38 10.33 5.39
C LEU A 71 -14.99 9.88 4.96
N TYR A 72 -14.89 8.98 3.97
CA TYR A 72 -13.59 8.50 3.51
C TYR A 72 -12.77 9.58 2.79
N SER A 73 -13.42 10.47 2.03
CA SER A 73 -12.73 11.60 1.39
C SER A 73 -12.14 12.57 2.43
N ASN A 74 -12.96 13.04 3.38
CA ASN A 74 -12.48 13.94 4.43
C ASN A 74 -11.44 13.28 5.34
N ALA A 75 -11.58 11.98 5.60
CA ALA A 75 -10.59 11.23 6.37
C ALA A 75 -9.22 11.23 5.68
N ALA A 76 -9.17 11.07 4.36
CA ALA A 76 -7.91 11.14 3.62
C ALA A 76 -7.24 12.52 3.74
N ASP A 77 -8.04 13.59 3.70
CA ASP A 77 -7.55 14.98 3.74
C ASP A 77 -7.07 15.42 5.12
N VAL A 78 -7.86 15.08 6.15
CA VAL A 78 -7.75 15.64 7.50
C VAL A 78 -7.02 14.70 8.46
N CYS A 79 -7.20 13.40 8.31
CA CYS A 79 -6.64 12.40 9.21
C CYS A 79 -6.06 11.19 8.46
N GLY A 80 -5.34 11.43 7.36
CA GLY A 80 -4.79 10.39 6.48
C GLY A 80 -3.79 9.42 7.12
N HIS A 81 -3.36 9.68 8.37
CA HIS A 81 -2.58 8.73 9.17
C HIS A 81 -3.44 7.66 9.85
N LEU A 82 -4.76 7.87 9.95
CA LEU A 82 -5.71 6.95 10.57
C LEU A 82 -6.29 5.95 9.57
N ASP A 83 -6.41 4.73 10.05
CA ASP A 83 -7.24 3.69 9.46
C ASP A 83 -8.71 3.93 9.85
N VAL A 84 -9.41 4.77 9.07
CA VAL A 84 -10.86 5.02 9.26
C VAL A 84 -11.68 3.86 8.68
N CYS A 85 -12.66 3.36 9.43
CA CYS A 85 -13.56 2.27 9.03
C CYS A 85 -15.02 2.58 9.40
N VAL A 86 -15.90 2.71 8.41
CA VAL A 86 -17.32 3.02 8.63
C VAL A 86 -18.12 1.74 8.85
N LEU A 87 -18.67 1.56 10.05
CA LEU A 87 -19.39 0.37 10.47
C LEU A 87 -20.84 0.41 9.96
N LEU A 88 -21.27 -0.69 9.32
CA LEU A 88 -22.61 -0.86 8.75
C LEU A 88 -23.41 -1.97 9.45
N THR A 89 -23.00 -2.36 10.65
CA THR A 89 -23.61 -3.44 11.43
C THR A 89 -25.08 -3.19 11.73
N ASN A 90 -25.46 -1.93 11.98
CA ASN A 90 -26.84 -1.54 12.24
C ASN A 90 -27.62 -1.18 10.97
N VAL A 91 -27.09 -1.43 9.77
CA VAL A 91 -27.78 -1.10 8.52
C VAL A 91 -28.45 -2.34 7.93
N ARG A 92 -29.77 -2.30 7.72
CA ARG A 92 -30.55 -3.44 7.20
C ARG A 92 -31.76 -3.02 6.39
N THR A 93 -32.06 -3.76 5.34
CA THR A 93 -33.27 -3.58 4.52
C THR A 93 -34.55 -3.91 5.30
N GLN A 94 -35.58 -3.08 5.13
CA GLN A 94 -36.87 -3.22 5.83
C GLN A 94 -37.68 -4.47 5.42
N SER A 95 -37.32 -5.15 4.32
CA SER A 95 -38.05 -6.31 3.77
C SER A 95 -38.17 -7.50 4.74
N VAL A 96 -37.26 -7.65 5.71
CA VAL A 96 -37.32 -8.73 6.71
C VAL A 96 -38.31 -8.45 7.86
N ALA A 97 -38.94 -7.26 7.90
CA ALA A 97 -39.96 -6.94 8.91
C ALA A 97 -41.35 -7.53 8.59
N CYS A 98 -41.59 -8.03 7.37
CA CYS A 98 -42.91 -8.50 6.93
C CYS A 98 -43.11 -10.02 6.98
N SER A 99 -42.10 -10.81 7.38
CA SER A 99 -42.22 -12.27 7.52
C SER A 99 -42.45 -12.68 8.98
N GLY A 100 -43.59 -12.30 9.57
CA GLY A 100 -44.25 -12.92 10.75
C GLY A 100 -43.44 -13.26 12.02
N ALA A 101 -42.16 -12.95 12.08
CA ALA A 101 -41.26 -13.23 13.19
C ALA A 101 -40.92 -11.89 13.84
N THR A 102 -41.62 -11.59 14.92
CA THR A 102 -41.17 -10.64 15.92
C THR A 102 -39.77 -11.05 16.37
N THR A 103 -38.73 -10.46 15.78
CA THR A 103 -37.37 -10.57 16.32
C THR A 103 -37.25 -9.49 17.39
N PRO A 104 -37.16 -9.85 18.69
CA PRO A 104 -37.12 -8.87 19.78
C PRO A 104 -35.76 -8.18 19.93
N ASN A 105 -34.77 -8.50 19.07
CA ASN A 105 -33.38 -8.14 19.26
C ASN A 105 -32.94 -7.10 18.22
N GLY A 106 -32.33 -6.01 18.70
CA GLY A 106 -31.71 -4.97 17.87
C GLY A 106 -30.50 -5.48 17.07
N PRO A 107 -29.79 -4.60 16.33
CA PRO A 107 -28.67 -4.98 15.45
C PRO A 107 -27.51 -5.70 16.13
N PHE A 108 -27.41 -5.60 17.46
CA PHE A 108 -26.37 -6.22 18.26
C PHE A 108 -27.00 -7.13 19.32
N PRO A 109 -27.38 -8.37 18.95
CA PRO A 109 -27.87 -9.34 19.92
C PRO A 109 -26.76 -9.73 20.92
N THR A 110 -25.52 -9.68 20.47
CA THR A 110 -24.30 -9.74 21.27
C THR A 110 -23.34 -8.65 20.77
N PRO A 111 -22.55 -8.01 21.65
CA PRO A 111 -21.59 -7.00 21.22
C PRO A 111 -20.62 -7.56 20.18
N GLN A 112 -20.46 -6.86 19.05
CA GLN A 112 -19.56 -7.27 17.97
C GLN A 112 -18.10 -7.11 18.41
N ALA A 113 -17.28 -8.14 18.20
CA ALA A 113 -15.83 -8.01 18.28
C ALA A 113 -15.32 -7.32 17.01
N LEU A 114 -14.57 -6.23 17.19
CA LEU A 114 -13.84 -5.55 16.12
C LEU A 114 -12.40 -6.04 16.08
N SER A 115 -11.79 -6.03 14.90
CA SER A 115 -10.41 -6.49 14.68
C SER A 115 -9.42 -5.78 15.62
N ASN A 116 -9.64 -4.49 15.90
CA ASN A 116 -8.95 -3.75 16.94
C ASN A 116 -9.93 -3.35 18.04
N SER A 117 -9.67 -3.76 19.29
CA SER A 117 -10.56 -3.44 20.41
C SER A 117 -10.53 -1.93 20.72
N PRO A 118 -11.68 -1.23 20.76
CA PRO A 118 -11.73 0.19 21.06
C PRO A 118 -11.21 0.51 22.47
N GLU A 119 -10.39 1.55 22.55
CA GLU A 119 -9.81 2.09 23.79
C GLU A 119 -10.48 3.38 24.23
N VAL A 120 -11.25 4.03 23.35
CA VAL A 120 -12.03 5.25 23.64
C VAL A 120 -13.30 5.28 22.78
N VAL A 121 -14.39 5.82 23.32
CA VAL A 121 -15.57 6.22 22.54
C VAL A 121 -15.65 7.74 22.42
N LEU A 122 -15.86 8.21 21.19
CA LEU A 122 -15.99 9.61 20.82
C LEU A 122 -17.42 9.87 20.32
N THR A 123 -17.92 11.08 20.47
CA THR A 123 -19.19 11.48 19.84
C THR A 123 -19.19 12.95 19.44
N ASP A 124 -19.94 13.26 18.38
CA ASP A 124 -20.27 14.61 17.93
C ASP A 124 -21.50 15.21 18.66
N PHE A 125 -22.09 14.47 19.61
CA PHE A 125 -23.29 14.90 20.33
C PHE A 125 -23.07 16.22 21.08
N ALA A 126 -24.05 17.13 20.93
CA ALA A 126 -24.07 18.43 21.56
C ALA A 126 -25.04 18.45 22.75
N PRO A 127 -24.56 18.41 24.01
CA PRO A 127 -25.44 18.51 25.17
C PRO A 127 -26.06 19.92 25.25
N GLN A 128 -27.35 19.99 25.56
CA GLN A 128 -28.07 21.27 25.69
C GLN A 128 -27.66 22.06 26.94
N ASP A 129 -27.22 21.35 27.99
CA ASP A 129 -26.74 21.92 29.24
C ASP A 129 -25.38 21.29 29.61
N PRO A 130 -24.33 22.09 29.91
CA PRO A 130 -23.05 21.58 30.41
C PRO A 130 -23.16 20.61 31.58
N GLY A 131 -24.19 20.74 32.42
CA GLY A 131 -24.46 19.82 33.54
C GLY A 131 -24.80 18.38 33.12
N GLN A 132 -25.22 18.15 31.87
CA GLN A 132 -25.57 16.83 31.35
C GLN A 132 -24.36 16.03 30.86
N THR A 133 -23.16 16.62 30.83
CA THR A 133 -21.93 16.00 30.29
C THR A 133 -21.66 14.61 30.89
N HIS A 134 -21.78 14.46 32.21
CA HIS A 134 -21.55 13.17 32.89
C HIS A 134 -22.60 12.11 32.51
N GLN A 135 -23.86 12.52 32.36
CA GLN A 135 -24.94 11.60 31.97
C GLN A 135 -24.76 11.14 30.53
N VAL A 136 -24.45 12.06 29.62
CA VAL A 136 -24.24 11.78 28.19
C VAL A 136 -23.05 10.83 28.00
N THR A 137 -21.95 11.07 28.70
CA THR A 137 -20.75 10.20 28.66
C THR A 137 -21.05 8.77 29.14
N GLN A 138 -21.79 8.63 30.24
CA GLN A 138 -22.22 7.32 30.74
C GLN A 138 -23.19 6.62 29.77
N CYS A 139 -24.15 7.35 29.18
CA CYS A 139 -25.06 6.83 28.18
C CYS A 139 -24.32 6.35 26.93
N LEU A 140 -23.35 7.12 26.45
CA LEU A 140 -22.50 6.79 25.30
C LEU A 140 -21.69 5.52 25.56
N GLN A 141 -21.03 5.44 26.73
CA GLN A 141 -20.27 4.26 27.12
C GLN A 141 -21.15 3.01 27.17
N SER A 142 -22.32 3.12 27.80
CA SER A 142 -23.30 2.03 27.87
C SER A 142 -23.77 1.63 26.48
N TYR A 143 -24.16 2.60 25.64
CA TYR A 143 -24.61 2.36 24.27
C TYR A 143 -23.56 1.60 23.45
N THR A 144 -22.32 2.08 23.46
CA THR A 144 -21.21 1.46 22.74
C THR A 144 -20.91 0.05 23.25
N GLY A 145 -21.00 -0.19 24.56
CA GLY A 145 -20.85 -1.53 25.14
C GLY A 145 -21.95 -2.53 24.75
N HIS A 146 -23.15 -2.05 24.37
CA HIS A 146 -24.19 -2.91 23.78
C HIS A 146 -23.88 -3.24 22.31
N CYS A 147 -23.25 -2.32 21.59
CA CYS A 147 -22.91 -2.51 20.19
C CYS A 147 -21.63 -3.34 20.00
N TYR A 148 -20.59 -3.09 20.79
CA TYR A 148 -19.24 -3.57 20.52
C TYR A 148 -18.54 -4.09 21.77
N ALA A 149 -17.70 -5.11 21.59
CA ALA A 149 -16.85 -5.63 22.64
C ALA A 149 -15.73 -4.62 22.93
N CYS A 150 -15.83 -3.93 24.06
CA CYS A 150 -14.90 -2.89 24.49
C CYS A 150 -14.15 -3.27 25.78
N ARG A 151 -13.02 -2.60 26.03
CA ARG A 151 -12.31 -2.76 27.30
C ARG A 151 -13.18 -2.26 28.49
N PRO A 152 -13.09 -2.89 29.66
CA PRO A 152 -13.72 -2.38 30.88
C PRO A 152 -13.27 -0.94 31.17
N GLY A 153 -14.20 -0.07 31.54
CA GLY A 153 -13.89 1.33 31.84
C GLY A 153 -13.58 2.19 30.61
N LEU A 154 -14.13 1.84 29.44
CA LEU A 154 -13.98 2.60 28.18
C LEU A 154 -14.22 4.11 28.40
N PRO A 155 -13.19 4.97 28.29
CA PRO A 155 -13.34 6.41 28.38
C PRO A 155 -14.23 6.95 27.26
N SER A 156 -15.06 7.93 27.59
CA SER A 156 -15.97 8.59 26.66
C SER A 156 -15.65 10.07 26.53
N VAL A 157 -15.56 10.56 25.30
CA VAL A 157 -15.16 11.94 24.99
C VAL A 157 -16.19 12.58 24.07
N LEU A 158 -16.69 13.74 24.49
CA LEU A 158 -17.49 14.62 23.65
C LEU A 158 -16.56 15.52 22.85
N LEU A 159 -16.68 15.50 21.52
CA LEU A 159 -15.89 16.36 20.63
C LEU A 159 -16.50 17.76 20.49
N HIS A 160 -17.75 17.94 20.96
CA HIS A 160 -18.51 19.18 20.83
C HIS A 160 -17.93 20.45 21.51
N PRO A 161 -17.12 20.40 22.59
CA PRO A 161 -16.49 21.60 23.14
C PRO A 161 -15.53 22.31 22.18
N GLU A 162 -15.05 21.64 21.12
CA GLU A 162 -14.12 22.19 20.12
C GLU A 162 -14.81 22.65 18.81
N LEU A 163 -16.09 22.30 18.61
CA LEU A 163 -16.87 22.60 17.39
C LEU A 163 -17.52 24.01 17.38
N MET A 164 -17.52 24.71 18.52
CA MET A 164 -18.16 26.03 18.69
C MET A 164 -17.44 27.20 18.01
N LYS A 165 -16.26 27.01 17.41
CA LYS A 165 -15.54 28.07 16.68
C LYS A 165 -15.97 28.24 15.22
N LEU A 166 -16.93 27.46 14.71
CA LEU A 166 -17.37 27.47 13.32
C LEU A 166 -18.87 27.76 13.14
N GLN A 167 -19.59 28.16 14.21
CA GLN A 167 -21.00 28.52 14.13
C GLN A 167 -21.17 30.03 14.19
N GLU A 168 -20.99 30.69 13.05
CA GLU A 168 -21.59 32.00 12.76
C GLU A 168 -21.65 32.26 11.24
N GLU A 169 -22.02 31.26 10.43
CA GLU A 169 -22.53 31.51 9.08
C GLU A 169 -23.75 30.63 8.82
N ASP A 170 -24.80 31.27 8.30
CA ASP A 170 -26.16 30.77 8.10
C ASP A 170 -26.20 29.36 7.49
N VAL A 171 -26.52 28.35 8.30
CA VAL A 171 -26.93 27.04 7.77
C VAL A 171 -28.36 27.22 7.27
N PRO A 172 -28.64 27.11 5.96
CA PRO A 172 -30.00 27.24 5.45
C PRO A 172 -30.87 26.17 6.12
N GLU A 173 -32.09 26.51 6.51
CA GLU A 173 -33.09 25.54 6.95
C GLU A 173 -33.36 24.55 5.80
N ALA A 174 -32.59 23.45 5.77
CA ALA A 174 -32.80 22.38 4.82
C ALA A 174 -34.09 21.66 5.20
N GLN A 175 -35.04 21.65 4.27
CA GLN A 175 -36.30 20.92 4.42
C GLN A 175 -36.00 19.45 4.76
N GLN A 176 -36.77 18.86 5.67
CA GLN A 176 -36.73 17.42 5.96
C GLN A 176 -37.18 16.64 4.72
N GLU A 177 -36.30 16.50 3.73
CA GLU A 177 -36.52 15.62 2.61
C GLU A 177 -36.49 14.17 3.10
N LYS A 178 -37.43 13.38 2.60
CA LYS A 178 -37.61 11.99 2.99
C LYS A 178 -36.47 11.19 2.35
N ALA A 179 -35.62 10.57 3.16
CA ALA A 179 -34.44 9.84 2.69
C ALA A 179 -34.82 8.86 1.56
N GLU A 180 -34.23 9.04 0.38
CA GLU A 180 -34.51 8.20 -0.78
C GLU A 180 -33.98 6.77 -0.52
N PRO A 181 -34.81 5.73 -0.68
CA PRO A 181 -34.40 4.36 -0.43
C PRO A 181 -33.35 3.93 -1.45
N LEU A 182 -32.28 3.30 -0.99
CA LEU A 182 -31.28 2.73 -1.87
C LEU A 182 -31.70 1.32 -2.32
N GLN A 183 -31.68 1.05 -3.62
CA GLN A 183 -31.93 -0.30 -4.14
C GLN A 183 -30.83 -1.25 -3.65
N THR A 184 -31.22 -2.46 -3.25
CA THR A 184 -30.29 -3.49 -2.73
C THR A 184 -30.54 -4.81 -3.44
N TYR A 185 -29.56 -5.71 -3.34
CA TYR A 185 -29.48 -6.98 -4.06
C TYR A 185 -29.05 -8.09 -3.10
N ASN A 186 -29.44 -9.32 -3.36
CA ASN A 186 -29.02 -10.44 -2.52
C ASN A 186 -27.54 -10.75 -2.69
N ASP A 187 -27.07 -10.71 -3.94
CA ASP A 187 -25.76 -11.18 -4.35
C ASP A 187 -25.07 -10.10 -5.19
N VAL A 188 -24.06 -9.46 -4.59
CA VAL A 188 -23.30 -8.36 -5.18
C VAL A 188 -21.88 -8.84 -5.47
N VAL A 189 -21.30 -8.41 -6.60
CA VAL A 189 -19.91 -8.66 -6.96
C VAL A 189 -19.12 -7.37 -7.17
N VAL A 190 -17.85 -7.38 -6.77
CA VAL A 190 -16.86 -6.36 -7.14
C VAL A 190 -15.57 -7.04 -7.58
N GLY A 191 -14.84 -6.42 -8.50
CA GLY A 191 -13.51 -6.86 -8.93
C GLY A 191 -12.48 -5.75 -8.72
N GLY A 192 -11.27 -6.10 -8.29
CA GLY A 192 -10.23 -5.10 -8.07
C GLY A 192 -8.91 -5.65 -7.60
N THR A 193 -7.88 -4.81 -7.66
CA THR A 193 -6.54 -5.16 -7.14
C THR A 193 -6.48 -5.09 -5.62
N PHE A 194 -7.20 -4.14 -5.01
CA PHE A 194 -7.29 -3.95 -3.55
C PHE A 194 -5.92 -3.95 -2.86
N ASP A 195 -4.90 -3.38 -3.51
CA ASP A 195 -3.58 -3.19 -2.94
C ASP A 195 -3.62 -2.02 -1.95
N ARG A 196 -3.16 -2.26 -0.70
CA ARG A 196 -3.10 -1.25 0.37
C ARG A 196 -4.39 -0.46 0.52
N LEU A 197 -5.44 -1.10 1.05
CA LEU A 197 -6.78 -0.52 1.21
C LEU A 197 -6.75 0.94 1.69
N HIS A 198 -7.17 1.84 0.80
CA HIS A 198 -7.25 3.28 1.02
C HIS A 198 -8.68 3.78 0.83
N GLY A 199 -8.92 5.08 1.04
CA GLY A 199 -10.27 5.69 1.03
C GLY A 199 -11.15 5.25 -0.14
N ALA A 200 -10.64 5.27 -1.38
CA ALA A 200 -11.41 4.84 -2.54
C ALA A 200 -11.82 3.36 -2.53
N HIS A 201 -10.92 2.44 -2.16
CA HIS A 201 -11.29 1.02 -1.98
C HIS A 201 -12.31 0.86 -0.87
N LYS A 202 -12.13 1.55 0.25
CA LYS A 202 -13.04 1.48 1.39
C LYS A 202 -14.42 2.01 1.05
N THR A 203 -14.52 3.09 0.28
CA THR A 203 -15.79 3.60 -0.27
C THR A 203 -16.44 2.55 -1.16
N LEU A 204 -15.72 2.00 -2.14
CA LEU A 204 -16.22 0.95 -3.04
C LEU A 204 -16.76 -0.26 -2.27
N LEU A 205 -15.97 -0.80 -1.35
CA LEU A 205 -16.33 -1.96 -0.56
C LEU A 205 -17.49 -1.67 0.42
N SER A 206 -17.52 -0.50 1.05
CA SER A 206 -18.57 -0.11 1.99
C SER A 206 -19.91 0.09 1.28
N ILE A 207 -19.92 0.75 0.11
CA ILE A 207 -21.12 0.91 -0.70
C ILE A 207 -21.58 -0.46 -1.24
N SER A 208 -20.68 -1.33 -1.68
CA SER A 208 -21.04 -2.71 -2.05
C SER A 208 -21.66 -3.49 -0.89
N CYS A 209 -21.16 -3.33 0.33
CA CYS A 209 -21.75 -3.92 1.53
C CYS A 209 -23.14 -3.33 1.84
N LEU A 210 -23.35 -2.04 1.56
CA LEU A 210 -24.64 -1.37 1.72
C LEU A 210 -25.69 -1.90 0.73
N LEU A 211 -25.25 -2.23 -0.48
CA LEU A 211 -26.09 -2.79 -1.55
C LEU A 211 -26.40 -4.28 -1.36
N ALA A 212 -25.54 -5.03 -0.66
CA ALA A 212 -25.69 -6.47 -0.48
C ALA A 212 -26.57 -6.82 0.73
N ASN A 213 -27.47 -7.80 0.56
CA ASN A 213 -28.34 -8.33 1.62
C ASN A 213 -27.92 -9.72 2.13
N ARG A 214 -27.29 -10.55 1.29
CA ARG A 214 -26.94 -11.94 1.63
C ARG A 214 -25.46 -12.23 1.38
N ARG A 215 -25.02 -12.15 0.12
CA ARG A 215 -23.67 -12.55 -0.31
C ARG A 215 -22.96 -11.40 -0.98
N PHE A 216 -21.68 -11.25 -0.66
CA PHE A 216 -20.79 -10.28 -1.28
C PHE A 216 -19.52 -10.97 -1.79
N LEU A 217 -19.39 -11.03 -3.11
CA LEU A 217 -18.28 -11.68 -3.80
C LEU A 217 -17.25 -10.65 -4.27
N ILE A 218 -15.97 -10.92 -4.00
CA ILE A 218 -14.86 -10.05 -4.35
C ILE A 218 -13.86 -10.83 -5.20
N GLY A 219 -13.75 -10.45 -6.47
CA GLY A 219 -12.67 -10.91 -7.35
C GLY A 219 -11.40 -10.11 -7.09
N LEU A 220 -10.41 -10.74 -6.46
CA LEU A 220 -9.14 -10.11 -6.12
C LEU A 220 -8.09 -10.42 -7.20
N CYS A 221 -7.60 -9.38 -7.89
CA CYS A 221 -6.60 -9.55 -8.96
C CYS A 221 -5.38 -10.33 -8.47
N ASP A 222 -4.93 -11.28 -9.30
CA ASP A 222 -3.71 -12.04 -9.07
C ASP A 222 -2.85 -12.13 -10.34
N HIS A 223 -1.61 -12.61 -10.20
CA HIS A 223 -0.61 -12.91 -11.23
C HIS A 223 -0.81 -12.22 -12.60
N ALA A 224 -1.66 -12.79 -13.46
CA ALA A 224 -1.90 -12.31 -14.82
C ALA A 224 -2.49 -10.89 -14.88
N MET A 225 -3.43 -10.57 -13.99
CA MET A 225 -4.07 -9.25 -13.88
C MET A 225 -3.14 -8.17 -13.32
N LEU A 226 -2.00 -8.55 -12.71
CA LEU A 226 -1.03 -7.62 -12.12
C LEU A 226 0.11 -7.24 -13.08
N LYS A 227 0.33 -8.00 -14.17
CA LYS A 227 1.52 -7.88 -15.04
C LYS A 227 1.75 -6.48 -15.64
N LYS A 228 0.67 -5.74 -15.91
CA LYS A 228 0.70 -4.40 -16.53
C LYS A 228 0.55 -3.26 -15.52
N LYS A 229 0.45 -3.56 -14.22
CA LYS A 229 0.30 -2.52 -13.20
C LYS A 229 1.65 -1.81 -13.01
N VAL A 230 1.63 -0.47 -13.00
CA VAL A 230 2.80 0.37 -12.69
C VAL A 230 3.37 -0.03 -11.33
N LEU A 231 4.67 -0.30 -11.18
CA LEU A 231 5.29 -0.79 -9.94
C LEU A 231 4.64 -2.08 -9.39
N LYS A 232 4.34 -3.05 -10.25
CA LYS A 232 3.72 -4.33 -9.85
C LYS A 232 4.50 -5.08 -8.76
N GLU A 233 5.82 -4.87 -8.71
CA GLU A 233 6.72 -5.48 -7.74
C GLU A 233 6.50 -4.99 -6.31
N LEU A 234 5.82 -3.85 -6.13
CA LEU A 234 5.49 -3.27 -4.82
C LEU A 234 4.05 -3.56 -4.38
N ILE A 235 3.29 -4.34 -5.16
CA ILE A 235 1.96 -4.82 -4.79
C ILE A 235 2.11 -5.83 -3.65
N GLU A 236 1.24 -5.72 -2.65
CA GLU A 236 1.25 -6.66 -1.53
C GLU A 236 0.91 -8.10 -1.99
N PRO A 237 1.52 -9.12 -1.36
CA PRO A 237 1.21 -10.50 -1.66
C PRO A 237 -0.30 -10.78 -1.58
N TYR A 238 -0.79 -11.70 -2.43
CA TYR A 238 -2.21 -12.05 -2.50
C TYR A 238 -2.79 -12.38 -1.12
N SER A 239 -2.10 -13.19 -0.32
CA SER A 239 -2.53 -13.58 1.03
C SER A 239 -2.71 -12.39 1.97
N VAL A 240 -1.80 -11.40 1.93
CA VAL A 240 -1.88 -10.18 2.75
C VAL A 240 -3.09 -9.34 2.35
N ARG A 241 -3.34 -9.19 1.04
CA ARG A 241 -4.50 -8.46 0.52
C ARG A 241 -5.82 -9.15 0.89
N VAL A 242 -5.89 -10.48 0.80
CA VAL A 242 -7.05 -11.27 1.26
C VAL A 242 -7.30 -11.05 2.75
N GLN A 243 -6.27 -11.18 3.59
CA GLN A 243 -6.40 -11.01 5.03
C GLN A 243 -6.95 -9.62 5.37
N ARG A 244 -6.39 -8.55 4.78
CA ARG A 244 -6.86 -7.18 5.03
C ARG A 244 -8.29 -6.94 4.55
N LEU A 245 -8.68 -7.52 3.42
CA LEU A 245 -10.07 -7.47 2.95
C LEU A 245 -11.01 -8.17 3.95
N GLN A 246 -10.64 -9.35 4.42
CA GLN A 246 -11.44 -10.11 5.38
C GLN A 246 -11.59 -9.36 6.71
N GLU A 247 -10.51 -8.85 7.28
CA GLU A 247 -10.53 -8.02 8.51
C GLU A 247 -11.44 -6.80 8.34
N PHE A 248 -11.27 -6.06 7.25
CA PHE A 248 -12.08 -4.86 6.96
C PHE A 248 -13.58 -5.19 6.82
N LEU A 249 -13.93 -6.24 6.08
CA LEU A 249 -15.33 -6.58 5.82
C LEU A 249 -16.02 -7.21 7.03
N GLN A 250 -15.27 -7.97 7.84
CA GLN A 250 -15.75 -8.51 9.11
C GLN A 250 -16.09 -7.40 10.11
N ASP A 251 -15.30 -6.32 10.13
CA ASP A 251 -15.60 -5.14 10.95
C ASP A 251 -16.85 -4.41 10.43
N ILE A 252 -16.94 -4.17 9.12
CA ILE A 252 -18.00 -3.34 8.52
C ILE A 252 -19.39 -3.97 8.60
N LYS A 253 -19.54 -5.21 8.11
CA LYS A 253 -20.87 -5.83 7.97
C LYS A 253 -20.80 -7.34 8.14
N PRO A 254 -20.61 -7.82 9.39
CA PRO A 254 -20.43 -9.24 9.69
C PRO A 254 -21.66 -10.11 9.35
N SER A 255 -22.81 -9.50 9.04
CA SER A 255 -24.01 -10.21 8.63
C SER A 255 -23.96 -10.75 7.19
N LEU A 256 -23.00 -10.33 6.37
CA LEU A 256 -22.86 -10.77 4.98
C LEU A 256 -22.00 -12.03 4.88
N GLN A 257 -22.37 -12.93 3.96
CA GLN A 257 -21.50 -13.99 3.49
C GLN A 257 -20.49 -13.39 2.49
N VAL A 258 -19.25 -13.20 2.94
CA VAL A 258 -18.18 -12.64 2.11
C VAL A 258 -17.33 -13.74 1.49
N GLU A 259 -17.13 -13.66 0.18
CA GLU A 259 -16.30 -14.59 -0.59
C GLU A 259 -15.22 -13.81 -1.34
N VAL A 260 -13.94 -14.05 -1.02
CA VAL A 260 -12.81 -13.47 -1.76
C VAL A 260 -12.20 -14.56 -2.63
N VAL A 261 -12.25 -14.36 -3.95
CA VAL A 261 -11.78 -15.33 -4.95
C VAL A 261 -10.68 -14.73 -5.81
N PRO A 262 -9.68 -15.53 -6.25
CA PRO A 262 -8.64 -15.04 -7.14
C PRO A 262 -9.24 -14.66 -8.50
N LEU A 263 -8.68 -13.60 -9.09
CA LEU A 263 -9.08 -13.07 -10.38
C LEU A 263 -7.87 -13.05 -11.32
N ASP A 264 -7.78 -14.09 -12.16
CA ASP A 264 -6.71 -14.29 -13.15
C ASP A 264 -7.02 -13.68 -14.52
N ASP A 265 -8.29 -13.36 -14.78
CA ASP A 265 -8.76 -12.70 -15.99
C ASP A 265 -9.80 -11.60 -15.66
N PRO A 266 -10.16 -10.71 -16.60
CA PRO A 266 -11.07 -9.60 -16.31
C PRO A 266 -12.51 -9.99 -15.91
N PHE A 267 -12.91 -11.25 -16.07
CA PHE A 267 -14.28 -11.73 -15.85
C PHE A 267 -14.40 -12.56 -14.57
N GLY A 268 -13.51 -13.55 -14.39
CA GLY A 268 -13.55 -14.48 -13.27
C GLY A 268 -14.90 -15.17 -13.09
N VAL A 269 -15.33 -15.38 -11.85
CA VAL A 269 -16.59 -16.07 -11.52
C VAL A 269 -17.85 -15.30 -11.96
N SER A 270 -17.71 -14.02 -12.28
CA SER A 270 -18.86 -13.17 -12.63
C SER A 270 -19.54 -13.55 -13.94
N ILE A 271 -18.91 -14.38 -14.79
CA ILE A 271 -19.51 -14.86 -16.06
C ILE A 271 -20.02 -16.30 -15.99
N VAL A 272 -19.98 -16.93 -14.82
CA VAL A 272 -20.45 -18.31 -14.59
C VAL A 272 -21.50 -18.41 -13.48
N ASP A 273 -21.49 -17.50 -12.51
CA ASP A 273 -22.44 -17.52 -11.39
C ASP A 273 -23.78 -16.88 -11.78
N PRO A 274 -24.88 -17.66 -11.87
CA PRO A 274 -26.20 -17.15 -12.24
C PRO A 274 -26.90 -16.41 -11.09
N LEU A 275 -26.45 -16.56 -9.84
CA LEU A 275 -27.08 -15.95 -8.67
C LEU A 275 -26.69 -14.49 -8.47
N LEU A 276 -25.59 -14.04 -9.09
CA LEU A 276 -25.17 -12.64 -9.03
C LEU A 276 -26.22 -11.73 -9.67
N GLU A 277 -26.59 -10.66 -8.97
CA GLU A 277 -27.62 -9.71 -9.38
C GLU A 277 -27.03 -8.34 -9.74
N CYS A 278 -25.96 -7.92 -9.06
CA CYS A 278 -25.37 -6.60 -9.22
C CYS A 278 -23.84 -6.65 -9.26
N ILE A 279 -23.24 -5.86 -10.16
CA ILE A 279 -21.80 -5.56 -10.17
C ILE A 279 -21.58 -4.11 -9.81
N VAL A 280 -20.71 -3.88 -8.82
CA VAL A 280 -20.34 -2.52 -8.40
C VAL A 280 -19.00 -2.16 -9.02
N VAL A 281 -18.94 -0.99 -9.64
CA VAL A 281 -17.76 -0.49 -10.35
C VAL A 281 -17.51 0.97 -10.00
N SER A 282 -16.26 1.41 -10.11
CA SER A 282 -15.94 2.84 -10.18
C SER A 282 -16.12 3.38 -11.60
N GLU A 283 -16.16 4.70 -11.75
CA GLU A 283 -16.12 5.38 -13.06
C GLU A 283 -15.01 4.80 -13.98
N GLU A 284 -13.82 4.55 -13.42
CA GLU A 284 -12.66 4.02 -14.14
C GLU A 284 -12.84 2.57 -14.61
N THR A 285 -13.60 1.79 -13.85
CA THR A 285 -13.81 0.35 -14.10
C THR A 285 -15.16 0.04 -14.74
N ARG A 286 -15.96 1.06 -15.06
CA ARG A 286 -17.27 0.95 -15.73
C ARG A 286 -17.23 0.10 -17.00
N LYS A 287 -16.24 0.34 -17.87
CA LYS A 287 -16.03 -0.46 -19.10
C LYS A 287 -15.78 -1.94 -18.81
N GLY A 288 -15.17 -2.26 -17.67
CA GLY A 288 -14.97 -3.63 -17.22
C GLY A 288 -16.30 -4.30 -16.86
N GLY A 289 -17.19 -3.60 -16.14
CA GLY A 289 -18.54 -4.08 -15.83
C GLY A 289 -19.40 -4.29 -17.09
N GLU A 290 -19.29 -3.39 -18.06
CA GLU A 290 -19.96 -3.54 -19.38
C GLU A 290 -19.43 -4.78 -20.14
N ALA A 291 -18.11 -5.01 -20.11
CA ALA A 291 -17.50 -6.19 -20.72
C ALA A 291 -17.95 -7.50 -20.04
N VAL A 292 -18.08 -7.51 -18.71
CA VAL A 292 -18.66 -8.63 -17.94
C VAL A 292 -20.08 -8.91 -18.41
N ASN A 293 -20.93 -7.89 -18.52
CA ASN A 293 -22.31 -8.07 -18.96
C ASN A 293 -22.41 -8.58 -20.40
N LYS A 294 -21.57 -8.08 -21.30
CA LYS A 294 -21.48 -8.62 -22.66
C LYS A 294 -21.15 -10.12 -22.62
N LYS A 295 -20.17 -10.52 -21.81
CA LYS A 295 -19.74 -11.91 -21.69
C LYS A 295 -20.78 -12.80 -21.01
N ARG A 296 -21.51 -12.29 -20.02
CA ARG A 296 -22.65 -12.97 -19.38
C ARG A 296 -23.75 -13.29 -20.39
N ILE A 297 -24.12 -12.33 -21.23
CA ILE A 297 -25.13 -12.51 -22.29
C ILE A 297 -24.66 -13.57 -23.30
N GLU A 298 -23.39 -13.53 -23.71
CA GLU A 298 -22.79 -14.57 -24.57
C GLU A 298 -22.86 -15.97 -23.94
N ASN A 299 -22.75 -16.06 -22.61
CA ASN A 299 -22.83 -17.30 -21.84
C ASN A 299 -24.27 -17.71 -21.45
N GLY A 300 -25.30 -16.97 -21.90
CA GLY A 300 -26.71 -17.26 -21.57
C GLY A 300 -27.14 -16.87 -20.15
N LEU A 301 -26.38 -16.00 -19.48
CA LEU A 301 -26.68 -15.48 -18.15
C LEU A 301 -27.36 -14.10 -18.24
N PRO A 302 -28.22 -13.73 -17.26
CA PRO A 302 -28.79 -12.39 -17.19
C PRO A 302 -27.70 -11.35 -16.92
N ALA A 303 -27.83 -10.18 -17.52
CA ALA A 303 -26.96 -9.04 -17.24
C ALA A 303 -27.09 -8.62 -15.77
N LEU A 304 -25.96 -8.31 -15.14
CA LEU A 304 -25.89 -7.73 -13.80
C LEU A 304 -26.34 -6.27 -13.85
N VAL A 305 -27.04 -5.82 -12.81
CA VAL A 305 -27.23 -4.39 -12.60
C VAL A 305 -25.87 -3.75 -12.33
N LEU A 306 -25.46 -2.85 -13.21
CA LEU A 306 -24.20 -2.11 -13.08
C LEU A 306 -24.44 -0.91 -12.18
N HIS A 307 -23.90 -0.96 -10.96
CA HIS A 307 -23.93 0.16 -10.01
C HIS A 307 -22.58 0.88 -10.05
N GLU A 308 -22.59 2.10 -10.58
CA GLU A 308 -21.39 2.93 -10.69
C GLU A 308 -21.28 3.86 -9.48
N ILE A 309 -20.13 3.83 -8.82
CA ILE A 309 -19.82 4.75 -7.72
C ILE A 309 -18.90 5.88 -8.19
N GLN A 310 -19.24 7.10 -7.74
CA GLN A 310 -18.39 8.27 -7.94
C GLN A 310 -17.36 8.34 -6.81
N LEU A 311 -16.08 8.21 -7.17
CA LEU A 311 -14.98 8.34 -6.23
C LEU A 311 -14.48 9.79 -6.23
N LEU A 312 -14.50 10.43 -5.06
CA LEU A 312 -14.00 11.80 -4.86
C LEU A 312 -12.47 11.88 -5.04
N LYS A 313 -11.99 13.06 -5.43
CA LYS A 313 -10.58 13.38 -5.76
C LYS A 313 -9.73 13.61 -4.50
N ASP A 314 -8.40 13.41 -4.61
CA ASP A 314 -7.39 13.66 -3.56
C ASP A 314 -6.98 15.14 -3.51
N ALA A 315 -6.97 15.75 -2.32
CA ALA A 315 -6.48 17.12 -2.14
C ALA A 315 -4.94 17.22 -2.11
N HIS A 316 -4.21 16.12 -1.87
CA HIS A 316 -2.76 16.10 -1.63
C HIS A 316 -1.92 15.61 -2.81
N HIS A 317 -2.41 15.77 -4.05
CA HIS A 317 -1.71 15.33 -5.26
C HIS A 317 -0.36 16.03 -5.45
N THR A 318 0.67 15.25 -5.78
CA THR A 318 1.90 15.80 -6.40
C THR A 318 1.75 15.84 -7.92
N GLU A 319 2.57 16.63 -8.63
CA GLU A 319 2.50 16.81 -10.11
C GLU A 319 2.56 15.52 -10.96
N ILE A 320 2.87 14.37 -10.34
CA ILE A 320 3.06 13.06 -10.99
C ILE A 320 1.94 12.08 -10.58
N GLU A 321 1.15 12.42 -9.56
CA GLU A 321 0.05 11.61 -9.09
C GLU A 321 -1.21 11.93 -9.89
N GLU A 322 -1.98 10.91 -10.24
CA GLU A 322 -3.36 11.10 -10.69
C GLU A 322 -4.10 11.92 -9.61
N GLU A 323 -5.04 12.80 -10.00
CA GLU A 323 -5.86 13.61 -9.07
C GLU A 323 -6.64 12.77 -8.03
N LYS A 324 -6.58 11.44 -8.10
CA LYS A 324 -7.29 10.49 -7.24
C LYS A 324 -6.26 9.61 -6.52
N ILE A 325 -6.46 9.30 -5.22
CA ILE A 325 -5.65 8.29 -4.52
C ILE A 325 -5.88 6.96 -5.24
N SER A 326 -4.89 6.51 -6.02
CA SER A 326 -4.85 5.19 -6.64
C SER A 326 -3.78 4.33 -5.98
N SER A 327 -3.93 3.00 -6.05
CA SER A 327 -2.92 2.07 -5.53
C SER A 327 -1.56 2.27 -6.23
N SER A 328 -1.54 2.83 -7.44
CA SER A 328 -0.32 3.20 -8.15
C SER A 328 0.41 4.36 -7.46
N SER A 329 -0.31 5.43 -7.11
CA SER A 329 0.26 6.56 -6.37
C SER A 329 0.81 6.14 -5.00
N LEU A 330 0.10 5.27 -4.27
CA LEU A 330 0.61 4.74 -3.00
C LEU A 330 1.92 3.96 -3.17
N ARG A 331 2.03 3.13 -4.21
CA ARG A 331 3.27 2.41 -4.51
C ARG A 331 4.40 3.36 -4.93
N ALA A 332 4.09 4.43 -5.67
CA ALA A 332 5.08 5.46 -6.00
C ALA A 332 5.60 6.18 -4.74
N ARG A 333 4.73 6.46 -3.76
CA ARG A 333 5.11 7.05 -2.46
C ARG A 333 6.03 6.13 -1.63
N LEU A 334 6.05 4.82 -1.88
CA LEU A 334 6.99 3.89 -1.23
C LEU A 334 8.42 4.01 -1.76
N LEU A 335 8.60 4.53 -2.98
CA LEU A 335 9.93 4.69 -3.55
C LEU A 335 10.76 5.66 -2.68
N GLY A 336 12.01 5.27 -2.44
CA GLY A 336 12.93 5.97 -1.54
C GLY A 336 12.59 5.86 -0.06
N THR A 337 11.61 5.05 0.35
CA THR A 337 11.36 4.73 1.77
C THR A 337 11.98 3.38 2.14
N LEU A 338 12.16 3.16 3.44
CA LEU A 338 12.59 1.87 3.97
C LEU A 338 11.40 0.89 3.95
N LEU A 339 11.44 -0.09 3.06
CA LEU A 339 10.40 -1.12 2.90
C LEU A 339 10.56 -2.25 3.90
N THR A 340 11.80 -2.69 4.10
CA THR A 340 12.17 -3.74 5.04
C THR A 340 13.30 -3.26 5.92
N PRO A 341 13.27 -3.56 7.23
CA PRO A 341 14.35 -3.16 8.13
C PRO A 341 15.68 -3.81 7.71
N PRO A 342 16.82 -3.13 7.91
CA PRO A 342 18.14 -3.71 7.69
C PRO A 342 18.26 -5.03 8.45
N LYS A 343 18.89 -6.04 7.83
CA LYS A 343 19.21 -7.30 8.52
C LYS A 343 20.23 -7.05 9.62
N ASP A 344 20.34 -8.00 10.55
CA ASP A 344 21.40 -7.98 11.55
C ASP A 344 22.77 -7.86 10.86
N ASN A 345 23.46 -6.77 11.17
CA ASN A 345 24.73 -6.36 10.59
C ASN A 345 25.76 -6.04 11.69
N THR A 346 25.62 -6.69 12.84
CA THR A 346 26.54 -6.53 14.00
C THR A 346 28.00 -6.85 13.69
N HIS A 347 28.29 -7.60 12.63
CA HIS A 347 29.66 -7.87 12.18
C HIS A 347 30.29 -6.71 11.38
N LEU A 348 29.49 -5.74 10.91
CA LEU A 348 29.97 -4.57 10.18
C LEU A 348 30.25 -3.41 11.15
N PRO A 349 31.29 -2.60 10.89
CA PRO A 349 31.49 -1.37 11.64
C PRO A 349 30.33 -0.40 11.39
N PRO A 350 29.92 0.42 12.37
CA PRO A 350 28.79 1.34 12.23
C PRO A 350 29.02 2.42 11.16
N LEU A 351 30.27 2.79 10.93
CA LEU A 351 30.70 3.73 9.90
C LEU A 351 31.93 3.22 9.11
N PRO A 352 32.02 3.52 7.81
CA PRO A 352 30.98 4.14 6.97
C PRO A 352 29.75 3.24 6.84
N TYR A 353 28.57 3.82 6.81
CA TYR A 353 27.35 3.07 6.49
C TYR A 353 27.37 2.67 5.01
N VAL A 354 27.36 1.38 4.75
CA VAL A 354 27.51 0.81 3.42
C VAL A 354 26.15 0.46 2.81
N ILE A 355 25.84 1.07 1.68
CA ILE A 355 24.68 0.77 0.84
C ILE A 355 25.12 -0.13 -0.31
N GLY A 356 24.44 -1.26 -0.53
CA GLY A 356 24.56 -2.05 -1.75
C GLY A 356 23.55 -1.59 -2.79
N LEU A 357 23.99 -0.91 -3.84
CA LEU A 357 23.14 -0.48 -4.94
C LEU A 357 23.14 -1.54 -6.05
N THR A 358 21.96 -2.06 -6.38
CA THR A 358 21.77 -3.05 -7.45
C THR A 358 20.50 -2.77 -8.25
N GLY A 359 20.25 -3.55 -9.31
CA GLY A 359 19.21 -3.31 -10.29
C GLY A 359 19.56 -3.94 -11.64
N GLY A 360 18.54 -4.35 -12.39
CA GLY A 360 18.70 -4.95 -13.72
C GLY A 360 19.41 -4.03 -14.72
N SER A 361 19.89 -4.58 -15.83
CA SER A 361 20.46 -3.78 -16.93
C SER A 361 19.45 -2.75 -17.44
N GLY A 362 19.91 -1.54 -17.76
CA GLY A 362 19.05 -0.43 -18.19
C GLY A 362 18.34 0.36 -17.06
N SER A 363 18.33 -0.15 -15.82
CA SER A 363 17.63 0.47 -14.68
C SER A 363 18.16 1.84 -14.21
N GLY A 364 19.32 2.30 -14.69
CA GLY A 364 19.85 3.62 -14.34
C GLY A 364 20.62 3.69 -13.02
N LYS A 365 21.12 2.56 -12.48
CA LYS A 365 21.99 2.50 -11.28
C LYS A 365 23.05 3.59 -11.23
N SER A 366 23.84 3.74 -12.28
CA SER A 366 24.95 4.71 -12.31
C SER A 366 24.47 6.17 -12.22
N ALA A 367 23.23 6.48 -12.63
CA ALA A 367 22.66 7.80 -12.45
C ALA A 367 22.33 8.07 -10.98
N ILE A 368 21.76 7.08 -10.29
CA ILE A 368 21.50 7.13 -8.84
C ILE A 368 22.82 7.22 -8.06
N ALA A 369 23.81 6.40 -8.41
CA ALA A 369 25.12 6.40 -7.76
C ALA A 369 25.80 7.76 -7.81
N LYS A 370 25.79 8.43 -8.98
CA LYS A 370 26.30 9.80 -9.15
C LYS A 370 25.56 10.82 -8.29
N GLN A 371 24.24 10.69 -8.14
CA GLN A 371 23.48 11.57 -7.27
C GLN A 371 23.84 11.37 -5.79
N LEU A 372 24.04 10.11 -5.36
CA LEU A 372 24.50 9.80 -4.00
C LEU A 372 25.93 10.29 -3.74
N GLU A 373 26.81 10.17 -4.73
CA GLU A 373 28.17 10.71 -4.68
C GLU A 373 28.16 12.24 -4.50
N ALA A 374 27.30 12.95 -5.26
CA ALA A 374 27.11 14.39 -5.11
C ALA A 374 26.55 14.80 -3.73
N LEU A 375 25.87 13.90 -3.03
CA LEU A 375 25.38 14.09 -1.65
C LEU A 375 26.44 13.74 -0.60
N GLY A 376 27.62 13.27 -1.01
CA GLY A 376 28.78 13.01 -0.13
C GLY A 376 29.09 11.53 0.12
N ALA A 377 28.42 10.59 -0.55
CA ALA A 377 28.76 9.17 -0.45
C ALA A 377 30.02 8.82 -1.26
N VAL A 378 30.80 7.84 -0.81
CA VAL A 378 31.88 7.25 -1.62
C VAL A 378 31.29 6.23 -2.59
N TRP A 379 31.45 6.44 -3.89
CA TRP A 379 30.97 5.50 -4.91
C TRP A 379 32.02 4.44 -5.26
N ILE A 380 31.68 3.17 -5.04
CA ILE A 380 32.48 2.00 -5.37
C ILE A 380 31.78 1.24 -6.51
N ASP A 381 32.21 1.50 -7.73
CA ASP A 381 31.71 0.86 -8.96
C ASP A 381 32.34 -0.53 -9.16
N CYS A 382 31.59 -1.58 -8.84
CA CYS A 382 32.07 -2.96 -8.91
C CYS A 382 32.18 -3.47 -10.35
N ASP A 383 31.38 -2.92 -11.27
CA ASP A 383 31.43 -3.29 -12.68
C ASP A 383 32.76 -2.80 -13.31
N LYS A 384 33.27 -1.65 -12.89
CA LYS A 384 34.63 -1.20 -13.24
C LYS A 384 35.70 -2.07 -12.57
N LEU A 385 35.54 -2.38 -11.28
CA LEU A 385 36.48 -3.21 -10.52
C LEU A 385 36.68 -4.59 -11.12
N GLY A 386 35.61 -5.21 -11.66
CA GLY A 386 35.69 -6.51 -12.31
C GLY A 386 36.75 -6.57 -13.40
N HIS A 387 37.01 -5.46 -14.10
CA HIS A 387 38.06 -5.38 -15.12
C HIS A 387 39.49 -5.31 -14.57
N GLU A 388 39.65 -4.80 -13.34
CA GLU A 388 40.94 -4.64 -12.68
C GLU A 388 41.43 -5.98 -12.09
N VAL A 389 40.49 -6.84 -11.70
CA VAL A 389 40.72 -8.09 -10.95
C VAL A 389 41.56 -9.13 -11.69
N TYR A 390 41.53 -9.10 -13.01
CA TYR A 390 42.30 -10.00 -13.87
C TYR A 390 43.20 -9.23 -14.85
N GLN A 391 43.64 -8.03 -14.48
CA GLN A 391 44.78 -7.39 -15.16
C GLN A 391 46.05 -8.22 -14.95
N PRO A 392 47.09 -8.06 -15.80
CA PRO A 392 48.41 -8.59 -15.50
C PRO A 392 48.82 -8.25 -14.06
N ASP A 393 49.41 -9.23 -13.36
CA ASP A 393 49.81 -9.17 -11.95
C ASP A 393 48.68 -9.20 -10.90
N ALA A 394 47.40 -9.26 -11.31
CA ALA A 394 46.28 -9.38 -10.39
C ALA A 394 46.03 -10.84 -9.95
N ALA A 395 45.47 -11.03 -8.76
CA ALA A 395 45.30 -12.35 -8.13
C ALA A 395 44.38 -13.33 -8.90
N ALA A 396 43.47 -12.83 -9.75
CA ALA A 396 42.64 -13.69 -10.59
C ALA A 396 43.27 -14.02 -11.96
N TYR A 397 44.31 -13.30 -12.39
CA TYR A 397 44.84 -13.38 -13.76
C TYR A 397 45.25 -14.82 -14.14
N HIS A 398 46.13 -15.43 -13.33
CA HIS A 398 46.61 -16.79 -13.59
C HIS A 398 45.49 -17.83 -13.52
N ARG A 399 44.60 -17.73 -12.54
CA ARG A 399 43.44 -18.64 -12.40
C ARG A 399 42.50 -18.58 -13.59
N VAL A 400 42.25 -17.38 -14.15
CA VAL A 400 41.43 -17.23 -15.36
C VAL A 400 42.13 -17.87 -16.58
N LEU A 401 43.44 -17.73 -16.72
CA LEU A 401 44.18 -18.36 -17.83
C LEU A 401 44.26 -19.88 -17.70
N GLU A 402 44.39 -20.40 -16.49
CA GLU A 402 44.37 -21.85 -16.23
C GLU A 402 43.02 -22.47 -16.61
N GLU A 403 41.91 -21.82 -16.24
CA GLU A 403 40.55 -22.33 -16.48
C GLU A 403 40.09 -22.16 -17.94
N PHE A 404 40.41 -21.02 -18.55
CA PHE A 404 39.87 -20.65 -19.87
C PHE A 404 40.88 -20.67 -21.00
N GLY A 405 42.16 -20.94 -20.71
CA GLY A 405 43.23 -21.06 -21.70
C GLY A 405 43.98 -19.76 -21.97
N SER A 406 45.26 -19.91 -22.32
CA SER A 406 46.17 -18.80 -22.65
C SER A 406 45.91 -18.16 -24.01
N ASP A 407 45.06 -18.77 -24.85
CA ASP A 407 44.59 -18.20 -26.11
C ASP A 407 43.72 -16.95 -25.92
N LEU A 408 43.36 -16.64 -24.66
CA LEU A 408 42.67 -15.41 -24.28
C LEU A 408 43.58 -14.18 -24.19
N LEU A 409 44.90 -14.30 -24.33
CA LEU A 409 45.80 -13.16 -24.21
C LEU A 409 45.84 -12.31 -25.48
N ASN A 410 45.76 -10.99 -25.30
CA ASN A 410 46.15 -10.01 -26.31
C ASN A 410 47.69 -9.97 -26.44
N GLU A 411 48.18 -9.27 -27.47
CA GLU A 411 49.63 -9.08 -27.69
C GLU A 411 50.34 -8.39 -26.51
N ASP A 412 49.62 -7.53 -25.79
CA ASP A 412 50.11 -6.81 -24.60
C ASP A 412 50.01 -7.63 -23.29
N LYS A 413 49.68 -8.93 -23.39
CA LYS A 413 49.44 -9.85 -22.27
C LYS A 413 48.21 -9.53 -21.41
N THR A 414 47.35 -8.59 -21.81
CA THR A 414 46.05 -8.40 -21.15
C THR A 414 45.04 -9.47 -21.60
N ILE A 415 44.02 -9.76 -20.80
CA ILE A 415 42.96 -10.70 -21.18
C ILE A 415 42.02 -10.05 -22.21
N ASN A 416 41.83 -10.73 -23.35
CA ASN A 416 40.87 -10.39 -24.38
C ASN A 416 39.44 -10.64 -23.89
N ARG A 417 38.81 -9.58 -23.36
CA ARG A 417 37.44 -9.61 -22.85
C ARG A 417 36.40 -10.10 -23.85
N ARG A 418 36.59 -9.81 -25.15
CA ARG A 418 35.66 -10.28 -26.19
C ARG A 418 35.78 -11.79 -26.38
N ALA A 419 37.00 -12.32 -26.38
CA ALA A 419 37.24 -13.77 -26.47
C ALA A 419 36.74 -14.50 -25.21
N LEU A 420 37.03 -13.96 -24.02
CA LEU A 420 36.52 -14.51 -22.76
C LEU A 420 34.99 -14.47 -22.72
N GLY A 421 34.40 -13.34 -23.12
CA GLY A 421 32.95 -13.17 -23.25
C GLY A 421 32.31 -14.22 -24.15
N ARG A 422 32.90 -14.54 -25.30
CA ARG A 422 32.41 -15.62 -26.19
C ARG A 422 32.49 -17.01 -25.56
N LYS A 423 33.46 -17.28 -24.67
CA LYS A 423 33.58 -18.57 -23.97
C LYS A 423 32.55 -18.73 -22.84
N VAL A 424 32.15 -17.63 -22.20
CA VAL A 424 31.22 -17.67 -21.04
C VAL A 424 29.77 -17.34 -21.40
N PHE A 425 29.53 -16.53 -22.44
CA PHE A 425 28.19 -16.10 -22.80
C PHE A 425 27.37 -17.25 -23.38
N GLY A 426 26.17 -17.48 -22.84
CA GLY A 426 25.31 -18.60 -23.22
C GLY A 426 25.70 -19.96 -22.61
N ASN A 427 26.74 -20.03 -21.78
CA ASN A 427 27.15 -21.23 -21.07
C ASN A 427 27.18 -20.97 -19.55
N GLN A 428 26.17 -21.47 -18.82
CA GLN A 428 26.02 -21.24 -17.38
C GLN A 428 27.17 -21.83 -16.56
N GLU A 429 27.71 -22.99 -16.93
CA GLU A 429 28.83 -23.62 -16.21
C GLU A 429 30.11 -22.81 -16.36
N ARG A 430 30.41 -22.34 -17.58
CA ARG A 430 31.58 -21.50 -17.86
C ARG A 430 31.45 -20.13 -17.24
N LEU A 431 30.26 -19.53 -17.25
CA LEU A 431 30.01 -18.26 -16.55
C LEU A 431 30.24 -18.44 -15.05
N LYS A 432 29.73 -19.52 -14.46
CA LYS A 432 29.92 -19.84 -13.05
C LYS A 432 31.40 -20.00 -12.68
N ALA A 433 32.18 -20.74 -13.48
CA ALA A 433 33.61 -20.91 -13.25
C ALA A 433 34.36 -19.57 -13.24
N LEU A 434 34.01 -18.65 -14.16
CA LEU A 434 34.59 -17.31 -14.16
C LEU A 434 34.20 -16.52 -12.90
N THR A 435 32.92 -16.54 -12.54
CA THR A 435 32.43 -15.78 -11.38
C THR A 435 32.97 -16.32 -10.05
N ASP A 436 33.17 -17.64 -9.94
CA ASP A 436 33.75 -18.29 -8.75
C ASP A 436 35.21 -17.85 -8.52
N ILE A 437 35.93 -17.49 -9.59
CA ILE A 437 37.28 -16.92 -9.52
C ILE A 437 37.25 -15.42 -9.22
N VAL A 438 36.40 -14.66 -9.93
CA VAL A 438 36.46 -13.20 -9.98
C VAL A 438 35.73 -12.54 -8.80
N TRP A 439 34.57 -13.07 -8.38
CA TRP A 439 33.76 -12.41 -7.34
C TRP A 439 34.44 -12.33 -5.97
N PRO A 440 35.14 -13.36 -5.47
CA PRO A 440 35.86 -13.26 -4.20
C PRO A 440 36.91 -12.15 -4.23
N GLU A 441 37.62 -11.98 -5.34
CA GLU A 441 38.64 -10.93 -5.49
C GLU A 441 38.03 -9.53 -5.56
N ILE A 442 36.90 -9.36 -6.26
CA ILE A 442 36.17 -8.08 -6.23
C ILE A 442 35.74 -7.74 -4.80
N ALA A 443 35.21 -8.71 -4.05
CA ALA A 443 34.77 -8.50 -2.67
C ALA A 443 35.93 -8.01 -1.77
N LEU A 444 37.13 -8.57 -1.94
CA LEU A 444 38.32 -8.11 -1.20
C LEU A 444 38.70 -6.66 -1.54
N ILE A 445 38.64 -6.28 -2.83
CA ILE A 445 38.92 -4.91 -3.26
C ILE A 445 37.87 -3.94 -2.73
N VAL A 446 36.59 -4.33 -2.77
CA VAL A 446 35.48 -3.55 -2.19
C VAL A 446 35.71 -3.33 -0.70
N GLN A 447 36.04 -4.37 0.06
CA GLN A 447 36.32 -4.26 1.48
C GLN A 447 37.51 -3.34 1.76
N LYS A 448 38.57 -3.42 0.94
CA LYS A 448 39.71 -2.49 1.03
C LYS A 448 39.28 -1.03 0.78
N ARG A 449 38.44 -0.77 -0.22
CA ARG A 449 37.93 0.58 -0.50
C ARG A 449 37.01 1.10 0.60
N ILE A 450 36.19 0.25 1.21
CA ILE A 450 35.37 0.59 2.38
C ILE A 450 36.26 0.97 3.57
N ASN A 451 37.32 0.19 3.83
CA ASN A 451 38.27 0.49 4.90
C ASN A 451 39.02 1.80 4.64
N GLN A 452 39.42 2.06 3.39
CA GLN A 452 40.03 3.35 3.03
C GLN A 452 39.06 4.51 3.27
N ALA A 453 37.79 4.37 2.86
CA ALA A 453 36.78 5.41 3.10
C ALA A 453 36.57 5.66 4.61
N ARG A 454 36.65 4.61 5.43
CA ARG A 454 36.62 4.74 6.89
C ARG A 454 37.82 5.54 7.41
N ASP A 455 39.02 5.25 6.92
CA ASP A 455 40.25 5.94 7.31
C ASP A 455 40.25 7.42 6.84
N GLU A 456 39.42 7.75 5.86
CA GLU A 456 39.12 9.12 5.37
C GLU A 456 37.88 9.76 6.04
N ASP A 457 37.41 9.22 7.17
CA ASP A 457 36.26 9.68 7.96
C ASP A 457 34.94 9.81 7.17
N LYS A 458 34.79 9.03 6.11
CA LYS A 458 33.57 9.03 5.29
C LYS A 458 32.42 8.39 6.05
N GLN A 459 31.24 8.98 5.91
CA GLN A 459 30.05 8.52 6.63
C GLN A 459 29.27 7.45 5.86
N VAL A 460 29.28 7.47 4.52
CA VAL A 460 28.48 6.57 3.68
C VAL A 460 29.30 6.07 2.49
N CYS A 461 29.19 4.78 2.20
CA CYS A 461 29.72 4.14 0.99
C CYS A 461 28.58 3.54 0.17
N VAL A 462 28.68 3.61 -1.16
CA VAL A 462 27.75 2.97 -2.10
C VAL A 462 28.53 1.94 -2.92
N VAL A 463 28.27 0.67 -2.67
CA VAL A 463 28.77 -0.46 -3.45
C VAL A 463 27.78 -0.71 -4.59
N ASP A 464 28.11 -0.21 -5.79
CA ASP A 464 27.30 -0.36 -6.99
C ASP A 464 27.71 -1.64 -7.73
N ALA A 465 26.84 -2.65 -7.71
CA ALA A 465 27.09 -3.95 -8.33
C ALA A 465 25.81 -4.53 -8.93
N ALA A 466 25.80 -4.78 -10.25
CA ALA A 466 24.66 -5.39 -10.92
C ALA A 466 24.34 -6.81 -10.43
N VAL A 467 25.34 -7.50 -9.87
CA VAL A 467 25.25 -8.90 -9.39
C VAL A 467 25.27 -9.01 -7.86
N LEU A 468 25.02 -7.90 -7.14
CA LEU A 468 25.14 -7.86 -5.67
C LEU A 468 24.38 -9.01 -4.97
N LEU A 469 23.18 -9.33 -5.46
CA LEU A 469 22.31 -10.33 -4.87
C LEU A 469 22.73 -11.76 -5.28
N GLU A 470 23.04 -11.95 -6.56
CA GLU A 470 23.50 -13.21 -7.14
C GLU A 470 24.85 -13.66 -6.56
N ALA A 471 25.77 -12.71 -6.34
CA ALA A 471 27.08 -12.93 -5.75
C ALA A 471 27.05 -13.07 -4.22
N LYS A 472 25.86 -12.95 -3.61
CA LYS A 472 25.64 -13.01 -2.16
C LYS A 472 26.44 -11.98 -1.35
N TRP A 473 26.61 -10.78 -1.90
CA TRP A 473 27.37 -9.68 -1.26
C TRP A 473 26.54 -8.86 -0.26
N GLN A 474 25.34 -9.32 0.10
CA GLN A 474 24.51 -8.64 1.10
C GLN A 474 25.21 -8.55 2.47
N ASN A 475 26.11 -9.48 2.78
CA ASN A 475 26.89 -9.45 4.02
C ASN A 475 27.96 -8.36 4.07
N LEU A 476 28.26 -7.70 2.93
CA LEU A 476 29.21 -6.58 2.86
C LEU A 476 28.53 -5.22 3.07
N VAL A 477 27.20 -5.18 3.15
CA VAL A 477 26.41 -3.96 3.16
C VAL A 477 25.40 -3.94 4.30
N HIS A 478 25.03 -2.75 4.75
CA HIS A 478 24.03 -2.56 5.79
C HIS A 478 22.61 -2.59 5.22
N GLU A 479 22.43 -1.99 4.04
CA GLU A 479 21.15 -1.93 3.33
C GLU A 479 21.35 -2.24 1.85
N VAL A 480 20.40 -2.96 1.25
CA VAL A 480 20.30 -3.17 -0.19
C VAL A 480 19.31 -2.18 -0.79
N TRP A 481 19.78 -1.37 -1.74
CA TRP A 481 18.97 -0.46 -2.51
C TRP A 481 18.84 -1.00 -3.93
N VAL A 482 17.61 -1.19 -4.39
CA VAL A 482 17.32 -1.75 -5.72
C VAL A 482 16.72 -0.67 -6.60
N THR A 483 17.22 -0.54 -7.83
CA THR A 483 16.57 0.28 -8.86
C THR A 483 15.83 -0.57 -9.88
N ILE A 484 14.59 -0.17 -10.18
CA ILE A 484 13.69 -0.89 -11.08
C ILE A 484 13.13 0.03 -12.17
N ILE A 485 12.87 -0.58 -13.32
CA ILE A 485 12.06 -0.06 -14.43
C ILE A 485 11.32 -1.25 -15.08
N PRO A 486 10.22 -1.02 -15.81
CA PRO A 486 9.57 -2.07 -16.59
C PRO A 486 10.55 -2.74 -17.56
N GLU A 487 10.36 -4.04 -17.81
CA GLU A 487 11.22 -4.83 -18.71
C GLU A 487 11.25 -4.23 -20.13
N GLU A 488 10.12 -3.74 -20.61
CA GLU A 488 9.98 -3.09 -21.92
C GLU A 488 10.91 -1.86 -22.02
N GLU A 489 10.92 -1.02 -20.98
CA GLU A 489 11.79 0.16 -20.88
C GLU A 489 13.28 -0.24 -20.75
N ALA A 490 13.58 -1.31 -19.99
CA ALA A 490 14.93 -1.82 -19.86
C ALA A 490 15.50 -2.28 -21.21
N VAL A 491 14.70 -3.02 -21.98
CA VAL A 491 15.08 -3.48 -23.33
C VAL A 491 15.34 -2.28 -24.24
N LEU A 492 14.44 -1.30 -24.28
CA LEU A 492 14.62 -0.07 -25.08
C LEU A 492 15.95 0.62 -24.74
N ARG A 493 16.21 0.89 -23.45
CA ARG A 493 17.45 1.55 -23.01
C ARG A 493 18.71 0.76 -23.37
N ILE A 494 18.67 -0.57 -23.29
CA ILE A 494 19.82 -1.42 -23.65
C ILE A 494 20.06 -1.36 -25.16
N THR A 495 19.01 -1.46 -25.97
CA THR A 495 19.13 -1.40 -27.44
C THR A 495 19.69 -0.06 -27.92
N GLU A 496 19.17 1.06 -27.39
CA GLU A 496 19.60 2.41 -27.78
C GLU A 496 21.03 2.73 -27.34
N ARG A 497 21.37 2.38 -26.09
CA ARG A 497 22.70 2.67 -25.51
C ARG A 497 23.79 1.79 -26.11
N ASP A 498 23.54 0.50 -26.27
CA ASP A 498 24.56 -0.49 -26.64
C ASP A 498 24.56 -0.83 -28.14
N GLY A 499 23.55 -0.38 -28.90
CA GLY A 499 23.43 -0.66 -30.34
C GLY A 499 23.19 -2.15 -30.65
N VAL A 500 22.49 -2.87 -29.76
CA VAL A 500 22.22 -4.31 -29.87
C VAL A 500 20.78 -4.59 -30.30
N THR A 501 20.50 -5.81 -30.77
CA THR A 501 19.13 -6.20 -31.12
C THR A 501 18.25 -6.36 -29.87
N THR A 502 16.93 -6.27 -30.05
CA THR A 502 15.93 -6.51 -29.00
C THR A 502 16.09 -7.91 -28.38
N GLU A 503 16.38 -8.93 -29.19
CA GLU A 503 16.61 -10.29 -28.73
C GLU A 503 17.87 -10.39 -27.85
N ASP A 504 18.95 -9.68 -28.21
CA ASP A 504 20.18 -9.63 -27.43
C ASP A 504 19.97 -8.90 -26.10
N ALA A 505 19.25 -7.78 -26.12
CA ALA A 505 18.88 -7.03 -24.92
C ALA A 505 18.01 -7.89 -23.96
N LEU A 506 17.02 -8.60 -24.50
CA LEU A 506 16.17 -9.49 -23.72
C LEU A 506 16.97 -10.66 -23.10
N ARG A 507 17.88 -11.27 -23.87
CA ARG A 507 18.77 -12.34 -23.34
C ARG A 507 19.62 -11.85 -22.17
N ARG A 508 20.14 -10.61 -22.25
CA ARG A 508 20.90 -9.99 -21.15
C ARG A 508 20.03 -9.73 -19.92
N LEU A 509 18.79 -9.29 -20.12
CA LEU A 509 17.86 -9.05 -19.01
C LEU A 509 17.48 -10.37 -18.32
N GLN A 510 17.20 -11.41 -19.11
CA GLN A 510 16.82 -12.74 -18.61
C GLN A 510 17.94 -13.53 -17.92
N SER A 511 19.21 -13.14 -18.11
CA SER A 511 20.32 -13.75 -17.39
C SER A 511 20.50 -13.19 -15.96
N GLN A 512 19.75 -12.14 -15.60
CA GLN A 512 19.76 -11.53 -14.27
C GLN A 512 18.48 -11.90 -13.51
N TRP A 513 18.46 -11.68 -12.19
CA TRP A 513 17.22 -11.85 -11.44
C TRP A 513 16.14 -10.85 -11.91
N PRO A 514 14.87 -11.29 -12.04
CA PRO A 514 13.78 -10.38 -12.37
C PRO A 514 13.56 -9.36 -11.24
N ASN A 515 12.96 -8.21 -11.58
CA ASN A 515 12.71 -7.12 -10.62
C ASN A 515 12.01 -7.61 -9.34
N SER A 516 10.99 -8.47 -9.45
CA SER A 516 10.25 -8.99 -8.30
C SER A 516 11.17 -9.64 -7.28
N LYS A 517 12.07 -10.51 -7.75
CA LYS A 517 13.03 -11.21 -6.92
C LYS A 517 14.09 -10.27 -6.32
N GLN A 518 14.50 -9.23 -7.04
CA GLN A 518 15.42 -8.23 -6.47
C GLN A 518 14.73 -7.41 -5.38
N VAL A 519 13.48 -7.00 -5.60
CA VAL A 519 12.67 -6.21 -4.66
C VAL A 519 12.39 -6.96 -3.36
N GLU A 520 12.20 -8.29 -3.40
CA GLU A 520 12.07 -9.14 -2.20
C GLU A 520 13.26 -9.02 -1.24
N HIS A 521 14.45 -8.69 -1.77
CA HIS A 521 15.67 -8.51 -0.98
C HIS A 521 16.03 -7.04 -0.72
N ALA A 522 15.20 -6.09 -1.17
CA ALA A 522 15.46 -4.67 -1.05
C ALA A 522 15.05 -4.11 0.31
N ASN A 523 15.92 -3.28 0.89
CA ASN A 523 15.57 -2.38 1.98
C ASN A 523 14.92 -1.10 1.44
N VAL A 524 15.42 -0.59 0.32
CA VAL A 524 14.89 0.60 -0.37
C VAL A 524 14.76 0.30 -1.85
N VAL A 525 13.67 0.74 -2.47
CA VAL A 525 13.47 0.65 -3.93
C VAL A 525 13.40 2.05 -4.54
N LEU A 526 14.05 2.23 -5.68
CA LEU A 526 14.09 3.47 -6.47
C LEU A 526 13.65 3.18 -7.91
N GLY A 527 12.96 4.13 -8.54
CA GLY A 527 12.49 4.01 -9.93
C GLY A 527 13.06 5.13 -10.80
N THR A 528 13.60 4.77 -11.96
CA THR A 528 14.11 5.72 -12.96
C THR A 528 13.24 5.80 -14.22
N LEU A 529 11.97 5.38 -14.12
CA LEU A 529 11.03 5.34 -15.24
C LEU A 529 10.62 6.74 -15.71
N TRP A 530 10.37 7.65 -14.77
CA TRP A 530 9.90 9.01 -15.03
C TRP A 530 11.05 9.98 -15.28
N GLU A 531 10.73 11.27 -15.38
CA GLU A 531 11.69 12.34 -15.60
C GLU A 531 12.82 12.31 -14.54
N PRO A 532 14.05 12.73 -14.89
CA PRO A 532 15.19 12.72 -13.97
C PRO A 532 14.95 13.42 -12.63
N GLU A 533 14.11 14.46 -12.63
CA GLU A 533 13.72 15.20 -11.44
C GLU A 533 12.91 14.34 -10.45
N VAL A 534 12.07 13.44 -10.96
CA VAL A 534 11.31 12.47 -10.14
C VAL A 534 12.27 11.52 -9.43
N THR A 535 13.27 11.02 -10.16
CA THR A 535 14.33 10.17 -9.58
C THR A 535 15.10 10.94 -8.51
N ARG A 536 15.44 12.21 -8.78
CA ARG A 536 16.16 13.07 -7.83
C ARG A 536 15.40 13.26 -6.52
N LYS A 537 14.08 13.48 -6.58
CA LYS A 537 13.22 13.57 -5.39
C LYS A 537 13.24 12.26 -4.58
N GLN A 538 13.19 11.11 -5.25
CA GLN A 538 13.28 9.80 -4.58
C GLN A 538 14.64 9.58 -3.90
N VAL A 539 15.75 9.88 -4.58
CA VAL A 539 17.11 9.74 -4.03
C VAL A 539 17.31 10.66 -2.82
N LEU A 540 16.88 11.92 -2.91
CA LEU A 540 16.97 12.86 -1.80
C LEU A 540 16.14 12.41 -0.59
N LYS A 541 14.92 11.91 -0.83
CA LYS A 541 14.08 11.33 0.21
C LYS A 541 14.77 10.15 0.89
N ALA A 542 15.31 9.21 0.11
CA ALA A 542 16.01 8.03 0.62
C ALA A 542 17.25 8.42 1.44
N TRP A 543 18.04 9.37 0.93
CA TRP A 543 19.21 9.91 1.61
C TRP A 543 18.86 10.55 2.95
N ASN A 544 17.87 11.44 2.98
CA ASN A 544 17.46 12.12 4.21
C ASN A 544 16.94 11.13 5.26
N LEU A 545 16.17 10.12 4.85
CA LEU A 545 15.71 9.06 5.75
C LEU A 545 16.87 8.20 6.26
N LEU A 546 17.86 7.91 5.41
CA LEU A 546 19.07 7.19 5.81
C LEU A 546 19.87 7.98 6.87
N GLN A 547 20.12 9.27 6.63
CA GLN A 547 20.87 10.12 7.57
C GLN A 547 20.22 10.14 8.96
N LYS A 548 18.87 10.24 9.03
CA LYS A 548 18.13 10.12 10.29
C LYS A 548 18.36 8.78 11.00
N ARG A 549 18.37 7.66 10.26
CA ARG A 549 18.63 6.33 10.82
C ARG A 549 20.06 6.19 11.34
N ILE A 550 21.04 6.72 10.60
CA ILE A 550 22.43 6.74 11.02
C ILE A 550 22.55 7.52 12.33
N GLN A 551 21.98 8.73 12.40
CA GLN A 551 22.01 9.55 13.61
C GLN A 551 21.35 8.86 14.82
N GLN A 552 20.17 8.26 14.64
CA GLN A 552 19.48 7.54 15.71
C GLN A 552 20.29 6.36 16.27
N LYS A 553 21.06 5.65 15.44
CA LYS A 553 21.98 4.61 15.89
C LYS A 553 23.17 5.15 16.70
N HIS A 554 23.59 6.39 16.45
CA HIS A 554 24.67 7.03 17.22
C HIS A 554 24.18 7.51 18.59
N GLU A 555 22.96 8.03 18.67
CA GLU A 555 22.39 8.55 19.94
C GLU A 555 21.91 7.45 20.89
N GLY A 556 21.70 6.23 20.39
CA GLY A 556 21.27 5.06 21.18
C GLY A 556 22.41 4.21 21.77
N HIS A 557 23.67 4.66 21.65
CA HIS A 557 24.85 3.97 22.18
C HIS A 557 25.55 4.74 23.31
#